data_AF-A0A5A9P183-F1
#
_entry.id   AF-A0A5A9P183-F1
#
_cell.length_a   1.000
_cell.length_b   1.000
_cell.length_c   1.000
_cell.angle_alpha   90.00
_cell.angle_beta   90.00
_cell.angle_gamma   90.00
#
_symmetry.space_group_name_H-M   'P 1'
#
loop_
_entity.id
_entity.type
_entity.pdbx_description
1 polymer ?
#
loop_
_entity_poly.entity_id
_entity_poly.type
_entity_poly.pdbx_seq_one_letter_code
_entity_poly.pdbx_strand_id
1 'polypeptide(L)'
;MPQTLAPKTWQVPARAAEAQQTVSHLRSRIFTCFFVLTQQRSHKRQRQSSECLIKIEYNPTANCIYGKTCKDPSPLPQEKSYEFRRNLLGLDKCNACIGTSICKKFFKDEIRFEGWLTAQSNVSIADVQSNEGNYTDITAGWRSVLLSRLMSPHLHEISDNSICSSAGRGKSCSIETVLKATPRFQSWVRSNLLLPNMVKGLTAPMLRCPSQRLLDRIVRRYFEVIDVGSMQMKHFTIKDKLRLLYTLAVNQHALIPQMFPGTEGWPFLRYHGSCGRVMVWAGSTPIRRLFCASLERRADVAYQLLHITESLRSNSLQFNLFYTNVSEDTFGTLDDSRVFIVDSSAIGIIDLKEGYPADEGLQTEHTDVFSCLIGSCEQPPPCETVRVAQSFILLCQHVLHNLLGPHDVQSGRLPKTALSELAICADQTQSDQRITSAVQTLKDILHSLRPCSSLYGYRYPECLYSDKF
;
A
#
# COMPACT_ATOMS: atom_id res chain seq x y z
N MET A 1 22.60 55.53 34.09
CA MET A 1 23.70 54.73 34.68
C MET A 1 23.09 53.67 35.59
N PRO A 2 23.56 52.40 35.64
CA PRO A 2 24.48 51.69 34.73
C PRO A 2 23.96 50.31 34.20
N GLN A 3 24.44 49.97 32.99
CA GLN A 3 25.05 48.70 32.54
C GLN A 3 24.16 47.46 32.32
N THR A 4 23.80 47.09 31.08
CA THR A 4 24.54 46.31 30.05
C THR A 4 24.93 44.88 30.44
N LEU A 5 24.33 43.89 29.77
CA LEU A 5 25.00 42.71 29.20
C LEU A 5 24.05 41.93 28.26
N ALA A 6 24.46 41.81 27.01
CA ALA A 6 24.09 40.76 26.04
C ALA A 6 25.41 40.32 25.37
N PRO A 7 25.43 39.32 24.47
CA PRO A 7 24.94 37.95 24.51
C PRO A 7 26.12 36.94 24.38
N LYS A 8 25.90 35.62 24.51
CA LYS A 8 26.92 34.60 24.16
C LYS A 8 26.47 33.71 23.01
N THR A 9 27.02 34.00 21.85
CA THR A 9 27.19 33.14 20.67
C THR A 9 28.43 32.25 20.83
N TRP A 10 28.34 30.98 20.43
CA TRP A 10 29.47 30.10 20.09
C TRP A 10 29.14 29.46 18.74
N GLN A 11 29.60 30.03 17.62
CA GLN A 11 30.87 29.75 16.92
C GLN A 11 31.04 28.31 16.40
N VAL A 12 30.75 28.18 15.11
CA VAL A 12 31.21 27.16 14.17
C VAL A 12 32.64 27.50 13.72
N PRO A 13 33.54 26.53 13.51
CA PRO A 13 34.68 26.71 12.63
C PRO A 13 34.45 26.02 11.27
N ALA A 14 34.61 26.80 10.22
CA ALA A 14 34.79 26.35 8.84
C ALA A 14 36.16 26.83 8.34
N ARG A 15 36.93 25.93 7.71
CA ARG A 15 37.96 26.12 6.66
C ARG A 15 38.47 24.71 6.31
N ALA A 16 38.16 24.10 5.16
CA ALA A 16 38.41 24.43 3.75
C ALA A 16 39.87 24.16 3.27
N ALA A 17 39.97 23.12 2.44
CA ALA A 17 40.78 22.93 1.21
C ALA A 17 42.32 22.78 1.25
N GLU A 18 42.79 21.63 0.71
CA GLU A 18 43.88 21.43 -0.31
C GLU A 18 44.15 19.90 -0.40
N ALA A 19 43.82 19.16 -1.48
CA ALA A 19 44.44 19.05 -2.82
C ALA A 19 45.81 18.32 -2.85
N GLN A 20 45.82 17.06 -3.32
CA GLN A 20 46.91 16.28 -3.98
C GLN A 20 46.47 14.81 -4.06
N GLN A 21 46.06 14.21 -5.18
CA GLN A 21 46.78 13.77 -6.38
C GLN A 21 47.90 12.74 -6.13
N THR A 22 47.88 11.64 -6.92
CA THR A 22 48.76 10.45 -6.97
C THR A 22 48.44 9.37 -5.90
N VAL A 23 48.34 8.06 -6.15
CA VAL A 23 49.05 7.15 -7.07
C VAL A 23 48.14 5.96 -7.47
N SER A 24 48.20 5.62 -8.75
CA SER A 24 47.83 4.37 -9.40
C SER A 24 48.57 3.13 -8.85
N HIS A 25 47.91 1.98 -8.67
CA HIS A 25 48.34 0.68 -9.23
C HIS A 25 47.55 -0.55 -8.71
N LEU A 26 47.29 -1.46 -9.67
CA LEU A 26 47.21 -2.93 -9.55
C LEU A 26 46.01 -3.50 -8.75
N ARG A 27 45.28 -4.54 -9.18
CA ARG A 27 45.50 -5.52 -10.25
C ARG A 27 44.20 -6.29 -10.48
N SER A 28 43.89 -6.50 -11.75
CA SER A 28 43.06 -7.59 -12.26
C SER A 28 43.54 -8.97 -11.77
N ARG A 29 42.60 -9.81 -11.32
CA ARG A 29 42.62 -11.29 -11.31
C ARG A 29 41.16 -11.72 -11.39
N ILE A 30 40.58 -12.12 -12.53
CA ILE A 30 40.71 -13.41 -13.22
C ILE A 30 41.07 -14.55 -12.25
N PHE A 31 40.07 -15.38 -11.91
CA PHE A 31 40.26 -16.82 -11.82
C PHE A 31 39.03 -17.56 -12.34
N THR A 32 39.31 -18.46 -13.26
CA THR A 32 38.43 -19.34 -14.01
C THR A 32 38.38 -20.71 -13.31
N CYS A 33 37.19 -21.34 -13.32
CA CYS A 33 36.86 -22.76 -13.20
C CYS A 33 37.39 -23.60 -12.02
N PHE A 34 36.52 -24.41 -11.40
CA PHE A 34 36.63 -25.88 -11.48
C PHE A 34 35.31 -26.56 -11.08
N PHE A 35 34.75 -27.30 -12.04
CA PHE A 35 33.78 -28.37 -11.81
C PHE A 35 34.55 -29.56 -11.21
N VAL A 36 34.12 -30.10 -10.08
CA VAL A 36 34.50 -31.45 -9.64
C VAL A 36 33.23 -32.24 -9.39
N LEU A 37 32.96 -33.17 -10.30
CA LEU A 37 32.08 -34.31 -10.12
C LEU A 37 32.80 -35.34 -9.24
N THR A 38 32.24 -35.66 -8.08
CA THR A 38 32.50 -36.95 -7.42
C THR A 38 31.19 -37.54 -6.93
N GLN A 39 30.83 -38.66 -7.54
CA GLN A 39 29.72 -39.52 -7.22
C GLN A 39 30.27 -40.67 -6.37
N GLN A 40 29.85 -40.83 -5.12
CA GLN A 40 29.91 -42.14 -4.47
C GLN A 40 28.85 -42.32 -3.36
N ARG A 41 28.33 -43.54 -3.36
CA ARG A 41 27.09 -44.09 -2.79
C ARG A 41 26.97 -44.11 -1.25
N SER A 42 25.69 -43.99 -0.83
CA SER A 42 24.98 -44.84 0.15
C SER A 42 25.28 -44.71 1.65
N HIS A 43 24.32 -44.16 2.41
CA HIS A 43 23.62 -44.94 3.45
C HIS A 43 22.26 -44.31 3.85
N LYS A 44 21.24 -45.16 3.93
CA LYS A 44 19.85 -44.90 4.33
C LYS A 44 19.70 -44.13 5.66
N ARG A 45 18.84 -43.10 5.66
CA ARG A 45 17.86 -42.87 6.75
C ARG A 45 16.68 -42.07 6.21
N GLN A 46 15.51 -42.72 6.20
CA GLN A 46 14.21 -42.11 5.97
C GLN A 46 13.99 -40.94 6.93
N ARG A 47 13.81 -39.74 6.37
CA ARG A 47 12.97 -38.69 6.96
C ARG A 47 12.03 -38.23 5.85
N GLN A 48 10.76 -38.57 5.99
CA GLN A 48 9.67 -37.95 5.23
C GLN A 48 9.66 -36.46 5.60
N SER A 49 10.25 -35.64 4.74
CA SER A 49 9.91 -34.23 4.63
C SER A 49 8.71 -34.14 3.69
N SER A 50 7.56 -33.76 4.22
CA SER A 50 6.43 -33.27 3.43
C SER A 50 6.85 -31.96 2.77
N GLU A 51 7.39 -32.05 1.57
CA GLU A 51 7.67 -30.92 0.70
C GLU A 51 6.33 -30.27 0.27
N CYS A 52 6.19 -28.97 0.54
CA CYS A 52 5.18 -28.11 -0.07
C CYS A 52 5.46 -28.01 -1.57
N LEU A 53 5.00 -29.00 -2.34
CA LEU A 53 4.94 -28.95 -3.79
C LEU A 53 3.78 -28.05 -4.21
N ILE A 54 4.02 -26.74 -4.27
CA ILE A 54 3.28 -25.89 -5.19
C ILE A 54 3.84 -26.18 -6.57
N LYS A 55 3.14 -27.02 -7.34
CA LYS A 55 3.40 -27.21 -8.77
C LYS A 55 3.20 -25.87 -9.48
N ILE A 56 4.30 -25.18 -9.77
CA ILE A 56 4.34 -24.21 -10.86
C ILE A 56 4.73 -25.02 -12.09
N GLU A 57 3.79 -25.23 -13.00
CA GLU A 57 4.07 -25.79 -14.32
C GLU A 57 4.94 -24.79 -15.09
N TYR A 58 6.25 -25.01 -15.01
CA TYR A 58 7.23 -24.41 -15.89
C TYR A 58 7.19 -25.22 -17.18
N ASN A 59 6.72 -24.64 -18.28
CA ASN A 59 6.71 -25.26 -19.60
C ASN A 59 7.93 -24.78 -20.40
N PRO A 60 9.02 -25.56 -20.53
CA PRO A 60 10.20 -25.14 -21.25
C PRO A 60 10.17 -25.76 -22.66
N THR A 61 9.48 -25.12 -23.59
CA THR A 61 9.68 -25.43 -25.02
C THR A 61 9.85 -24.14 -25.80
N ALA A 62 11.08 -23.65 -25.84
CA ALA A 62 11.59 -22.86 -26.95
C ALA A 62 12.96 -23.42 -27.32
N ASN A 63 12.95 -24.41 -28.22
CA ASN A 63 14.13 -24.83 -28.96
C ASN A 63 14.62 -23.65 -29.80
N CYS A 64 15.67 -22.98 -29.34
CA CYS A 64 16.44 -22.07 -30.19
C CYS A 64 17.37 -22.90 -31.09
N ILE A 65 16.94 -23.10 -32.34
CA ILE A 65 17.81 -23.59 -33.41
C ILE A 65 18.80 -22.47 -33.73
N TYR A 66 20.08 -22.81 -33.68
CA TYR A 66 21.22 -21.97 -34.04
C TYR A 66 21.06 -21.30 -35.42
N GLY A 67 21.35 -20.00 -35.48
CA GLY A 67 21.76 -19.33 -36.71
C GLY A 67 20.64 -18.76 -37.59
N LYS A 68 20.06 -17.63 -37.19
CA LYS A 68 19.51 -16.61 -38.09
C LYS A 68 19.45 -15.27 -37.35
N THR A 69 20.01 -14.23 -37.96
CA THR A 69 20.01 -12.85 -37.47
C THR A 69 18.61 -12.41 -37.04
N CYS A 70 18.42 -12.13 -35.74
CA CYS A 70 17.23 -11.45 -35.25
C CYS A 70 17.23 -10.03 -35.84
N LYS A 71 16.32 -9.77 -36.78
CA LYS A 71 15.95 -8.39 -37.10
C LYS A 71 15.30 -7.79 -35.87
N ASP A 72 15.76 -6.61 -35.45
CA ASP A 72 15.07 -5.79 -34.46
C ASP A 72 13.59 -5.67 -34.85
N PRO A 73 12.64 -5.96 -33.95
CA PRO A 73 11.25 -5.68 -34.24
C PRO A 73 11.09 -4.16 -34.43
N SER A 74 10.63 -3.77 -35.61
CA SER A 74 10.40 -2.37 -35.97
C SER A 74 9.57 -1.64 -34.90
N PRO A 75 9.86 -0.37 -34.58
CA PRO A 75 9.08 0.40 -33.62
C PRO A 75 7.60 0.41 -34.03
N LEU A 76 6.70 0.06 -33.09
CA LEU A 76 5.27 0.28 -33.26
C LEU A 76 5.03 1.77 -33.59
N PRO A 77 4.08 2.09 -34.50
CA PRO A 77 3.71 3.48 -34.76
C PRO A 77 3.32 4.17 -33.44
N GLN A 78 3.93 5.33 -33.15
CA GLN A 78 3.74 6.09 -31.91
C GLN A 78 2.26 6.31 -31.55
N GLU A 79 1.39 6.42 -32.54
CA GLU A 79 -0.06 6.61 -32.41
C GLU A 79 -0.76 5.43 -31.73
N LYS A 80 -0.41 4.17 -32.08
CA LYS A 80 -0.97 2.96 -31.43
C LYS A 80 -0.53 2.83 -29.98
N SER A 81 0.71 3.24 -29.67
CA SER A 81 1.23 3.28 -28.30
C SER A 81 0.51 4.34 -27.44
N TYR A 82 0.18 5.48 -28.04
CA TYR A 82 -0.54 6.56 -27.39
C TYR A 82 -1.99 6.19 -27.07
N GLU A 83 -2.74 5.62 -28.03
CA GLU A 83 -4.11 5.15 -27.80
C GLU A 83 -4.19 4.04 -26.75
N PHE A 84 -3.29 3.05 -26.83
CA PHE A 84 -3.22 1.99 -25.82
C PHE A 84 -3.00 2.57 -24.41
N ARG A 85 -2.08 3.54 -24.26
CA ARG A 85 -1.85 4.22 -22.98
C ARG A 85 -3.08 4.97 -22.50
N ARG A 86 -3.79 5.67 -23.38
CA ARG A 86 -5.03 6.37 -23.01
C ARG A 86 -6.08 5.40 -22.50
N ASN A 87 -6.27 4.27 -23.17
CA ASN A 87 -7.24 3.25 -22.75
C ASN A 87 -6.84 2.58 -21.43
N LEU A 88 -5.55 2.25 -21.25
CA LEU A 88 -5.02 1.66 -20.02
C LEU A 88 -5.20 2.58 -18.80
N LEU A 89 -4.92 3.87 -18.98
CA LEU A 89 -5.11 4.90 -17.97
C LEU A 89 -6.59 5.26 -17.77
N GLY A 90 -7.48 4.78 -18.66
CA GLY A 90 -8.90 5.13 -18.68
C GLY A 90 -9.16 6.60 -19.00
N LEU A 91 -8.26 7.25 -19.74
CA LEU A 91 -8.28 8.68 -20.09
C LEU A 91 -9.46 9.08 -20.98
N ASP A 92 -10.02 8.13 -21.72
CA ASP A 92 -11.22 8.24 -22.53
C ASP A 92 -12.49 8.43 -21.69
N LYS A 93 -12.55 7.80 -20.50
CA LYS A 93 -13.67 7.92 -19.54
C LYS A 93 -13.41 8.92 -18.42
N CYS A 94 -12.34 9.69 -18.53
CA CYS A 94 -11.57 10.18 -17.39
C CYS A 94 -11.94 11.52 -16.78
N ASN A 95 -13.10 12.02 -17.12
CA ASN A 95 -13.49 13.28 -16.52
C ASN A 95 -13.90 13.13 -15.03
N ALA A 96 -14.03 11.88 -14.54
CA ALA A 96 -14.08 11.49 -13.13
C ALA A 96 -12.94 10.49 -12.82
N CYS A 97 -11.70 10.97 -12.91
CA CYS A 97 -10.49 10.19 -12.64
C CYS A 97 -9.93 10.47 -11.26
N ILE A 98 -9.15 9.54 -10.71
CA ILE A 98 -8.61 9.58 -9.34
C ILE A 98 -7.45 10.54 -9.16
N GLY A 99 -6.73 10.87 -10.24
CA GLY A 99 -5.69 11.89 -10.21
C GLY A 99 -5.03 12.18 -11.55
N THR A 100 -4.18 13.19 -11.49
CA THR A 100 -3.43 13.73 -12.64
C THR A 100 -1.98 14.02 -12.30
N SER A 101 -1.60 13.92 -11.03
CA SER A 101 -0.29 14.31 -10.49
C SER A 101 0.90 13.70 -11.21
N ILE A 102 0.76 12.47 -11.74
CA ILE A 102 1.85 11.76 -12.40
C ILE A 102 1.64 11.57 -13.92
N CYS A 103 0.55 12.09 -14.50
CA CYS A 103 0.24 11.89 -15.92
C CYS A 103 1.37 12.33 -16.85
N LYS A 104 2.03 13.44 -16.55
CA LYS A 104 3.16 13.94 -17.35
C LYS A 104 4.29 12.91 -17.46
N LYS A 105 4.52 12.10 -16.43
CA LYS A 105 5.57 11.07 -16.43
C LYS A 105 5.23 9.88 -17.32
N PHE A 106 3.95 9.49 -17.36
CA PHE A 106 3.45 8.48 -18.29
C PHE A 106 3.63 8.90 -19.76
N PHE A 107 3.38 10.17 -20.08
CA PHE A 107 3.51 10.70 -21.44
C PHE A 107 4.96 10.99 -21.86
N LYS A 108 5.89 11.07 -20.91
CA LYS A 108 7.32 11.26 -21.15
C LYS A 108 8.14 9.97 -21.16
N ASP A 109 7.49 8.81 -21.10
CA ASP A 109 8.16 7.50 -20.97
C ASP A 109 9.07 7.38 -19.73
N GLU A 110 8.80 8.16 -18.69
CA GLU A 110 9.47 8.11 -17.38
C GLU A 110 8.87 7.01 -16.47
N ILE A 111 7.76 6.42 -16.90
CA ILE A 111 7.12 5.24 -16.30
C ILE A 111 6.93 4.21 -17.40
N ARG A 112 7.47 3.02 -17.20
CA ARG A 112 7.46 1.91 -18.18
C ARG A 112 6.94 0.65 -17.51
N PHE A 113 6.09 -0.09 -18.20
CA PHE A 113 5.63 -1.39 -17.74
C PHE A 113 6.70 -2.43 -18.05
N GLU A 114 6.99 -3.37 -17.14
CA GLU A 114 7.97 -4.42 -17.43
C GLU A 114 7.49 -5.36 -18.55
N GLY A 115 6.17 -5.58 -18.63
CA GLY A 115 5.52 -6.37 -19.69
C GLY A 115 5.29 -5.61 -21.01
N TRP A 116 5.80 -4.39 -21.18
CA TRP A 116 5.58 -3.62 -22.43
C TRP A 116 6.10 -4.34 -23.68
N LEU A 117 7.08 -5.23 -23.53
CA LEU A 117 7.67 -6.02 -24.62
C LEU A 117 6.82 -7.23 -25.05
N THR A 118 5.80 -7.64 -24.28
CA THR A 118 4.91 -8.76 -24.64
C THR A 118 3.58 -8.31 -25.24
N ALA A 119 3.48 -7.10 -25.79
CA ALA A 119 2.35 -6.64 -26.60
C ALA A 119 2.07 -7.48 -27.88
N GLN A 120 2.74 -8.63 -28.03
CA GLN A 120 2.47 -9.67 -29.02
C GLN A 120 1.66 -10.86 -28.47
N SER A 121 1.47 -10.98 -27.15
CA SER A 121 0.57 -11.98 -26.57
C SER A 121 -0.80 -11.35 -26.35
N ASN A 122 -1.85 -11.97 -26.93
CA ASN A 122 -3.27 -11.59 -26.83
C ASN A 122 -3.87 -11.57 -25.39
N VAL A 123 -3.05 -11.52 -24.34
CA VAL A 123 -3.52 -11.32 -22.97
C VAL A 123 -3.70 -9.82 -22.78
N SER A 124 -4.94 -9.38 -22.72
CA SER A 124 -5.29 -7.99 -22.46
C SER A 124 -4.70 -7.58 -21.11
N ILE A 125 -3.62 -6.78 -21.13
CA ILE A 125 -3.11 -6.04 -19.96
C ILE A 125 -4.25 -5.24 -19.30
N ALA A 126 -5.37 -5.02 -20.01
CA ALA A 126 -6.55 -4.37 -19.48
C ALA A 126 -7.28 -5.17 -18.40
N ASP A 127 -7.07 -6.49 -18.26
CA ASP A 127 -7.77 -7.35 -17.30
C ASP A 127 -7.05 -7.48 -15.94
N VAL A 128 -5.77 -7.09 -15.87
CA VAL A 128 -4.94 -7.23 -14.66
C VAL A 128 -5.08 -6.01 -13.76
N GLN A 129 -5.44 -6.23 -12.49
CA GLN A 129 -5.64 -5.16 -11.50
C GLN A 129 -4.34 -4.43 -11.13
N SER A 130 -3.20 -5.13 -11.16
CA SER A 130 -1.88 -4.56 -10.85
C SER A 130 -0.78 -5.10 -11.77
N ASN A 131 0.17 -4.24 -12.12
CA ASN A 131 1.29 -4.57 -12.99
C ASN A 131 2.59 -4.01 -12.43
N GLU A 132 3.68 -4.76 -12.56
CA GLU A 132 5.02 -4.28 -12.23
C GLU A 132 5.53 -3.36 -13.34
N GLY A 133 6.28 -2.34 -12.92
CA GLY A 133 6.88 -1.37 -13.81
C GLY A 133 8.12 -0.74 -13.21
N ASN A 134 8.73 0.12 -14.02
CA ASN A 134 9.88 0.90 -13.67
C ASN A 134 9.54 2.38 -13.80
N TYR A 135 9.98 3.15 -12.82
CA TYR A 135 9.80 4.58 -12.75
C TYR A 135 11.18 5.24 -12.64
N THR A 136 11.36 6.40 -13.28
CA THR A 136 12.54 7.22 -13.07
C THR A 136 12.17 8.66 -12.73
N ASP A 137 12.82 9.20 -11.72
CA ASP A 137 13.01 10.64 -11.59
C ASP A 137 14.35 10.91 -12.26
N ILE A 138 14.41 11.84 -13.23
CA ILE A 138 15.57 12.13 -14.11
C ILE A 138 16.95 12.13 -13.40
N THR A 139 16.97 12.30 -12.08
CA THR A 139 18.14 12.35 -11.20
C THR A 139 18.53 11.03 -10.48
N ALA A 140 17.70 9.98 -10.47
CA ALA A 140 17.82 8.87 -9.50
C ALA A 140 17.77 7.44 -10.09
N GLY A 141 18.00 7.26 -11.39
CA GLY A 141 17.94 5.93 -12.02
C GLY A 141 16.52 5.34 -12.07
N TRP A 142 16.41 4.09 -12.50
CA TRP A 142 15.14 3.35 -12.54
C TRP A 142 14.87 2.67 -11.19
N ARG A 143 13.65 2.83 -10.66
CA ARG A 143 13.15 2.13 -9.48
C ARG A 143 11.93 1.29 -9.83
N SER A 144 11.83 0.12 -9.22
CA SER A 144 10.63 -0.72 -9.32
C SER A 144 9.42 0.00 -8.72
N VAL A 145 8.29 -0.09 -9.42
CA VAL A 145 6.99 0.45 -9.02
C VAL A 145 5.89 -0.55 -9.31
N LEU A 146 4.82 -0.46 -8.52
CA LEU A 146 3.58 -1.18 -8.77
C LEU A 146 2.56 -0.20 -9.34
N LEU A 147 1.99 -0.54 -10.48
CA LEU A 147 0.89 0.18 -11.11
C LEU A 147 -0.40 -0.55 -10.80
N SER A 148 -1.34 0.07 -10.11
CA SER A 148 -2.63 -0.57 -9.78
C SER A 148 -3.82 0.28 -10.19
N ARG A 149 -4.91 -0.40 -10.56
CA ARG A 149 -6.20 0.24 -10.80
C ARG A 149 -6.95 0.40 -9.48
N LEU A 150 -7.80 1.42 -9.40
CA LEU A 150 -8.61 1.68 -8.20
C LEU A 150 -9.56 0.52 -7.87
N MET A 151 -10.10 -0.11 -8.90
CA MET A 151 -10.91 -1.33 -8.82
C MET A 151 -10.63 -2.22 -10.05
N SER A 152 -11.17 -3.43 -10.03
CA SER A 152 -11.07 -4.32 -11.19
C SER A 152 -11.75 -3.70 -12.42
N PRO A 153 -11.31 -4.04 -13.64
CA PRO A 153 -11.92 -3.54 -14.88
C PRO A 153 -13.43 -3.83 -14.96
N HIS A 154 -13.85 -4.99 -14.49
CA HIS A 154 -15.26 -5.39 -14.42
C HIS A 154 -16.07 -4.49 -13.47
N LEU A 155 -15.55 -4.19 -12.28
CA LEU A 155 -16.21 -3.28 -11.34
C LEU A 155 -16.29 -1.86 -11.91
N HIS A 156 -15.28 -1.43 -12.68
CA HIS A 156 -15.30 -0.13 -13.34
C HIS A 156 -16.44 -0.04 -14.37
N GLU A 157 -16.70 -1.11 -15.11
CA GLU A 157 -17.80 -1.18 -16.06
C GLU A 157 -19.16 -1.16 -15.36
N ILE A 158 -19.32 -1.93 -14.27
CA ILE A 158 -20.54 -1.90 -13.44
C ILE A 158 -20.78 -0.48 -12.90
N SER A 159 -19.74 0.17 -12.39
CA SER A 159 -19.79 1.55 -11.90
C SER A 159 -20.23 2.53 -12.98
N ASP A 160 -19.58 2.50 -14.14
CA ASP A 160 -19.90 3.38 -15.27
C ASP A 160 -21.35 3.20 -15.75
N ASN A 161 -21.80 1.94 -15.86
CA ASN A 161 -23.16 1.60 -16.26
C ASN A 161 -24.19 2.08 -15.23
N SER A 162 -23.89 1.92 -13.93
CA SER A 162 -24.75 2.40 -12.84
C SER A 162 -24.92 3.93 -12.89
N ILE A 163 -23.81 4.66 -13.09
CA ILE A 163 -23.83 6.12 -13.24
C ILE A 163 -24.69 6.53 -14.44
N CYS A 164 -24.50 5.91 -15.60
CA CYS A 164 -25.30 6.27 -16.77
C CYS A 164 -26.78 5.95 -16.60
N SER A 165 -27.10 4.80 -15.99
CA SER A 165 -28.47 4.38 -15.72
C SER A 165 -29.16 5.33 -14.74
N SER A 166 -28.45 5.87 -13.75
CA SER A 166 -29.02 6.84 -12.79
C SER A 166 -29.46 8.16 -13.43
N ALA A 167 -28.97 8.47 -14.64
CA ALA A 167 -29.39 9.62 -15.43
C ALA A 167 -30.44 9.28 -16.50
N GLY A 168 -31.01 8.07 -16.47
CA GLY A 168 -31.92 7.59 -17.51
C GLY A 168 -31.25 7.42 -18.88
N ARG A 169 -29.92 7.26 -18.92
CA ARG A 169 -29.15 7.06 -20.15
C ARG A 169 -28.83 5.58 -20.34
N GLY A 170 -28.56 5.17 -21.58
CA GLY A 170 -28.09 3.82 -21.89
C GLY A 170 -26.67 3.55 -21.39
N LYS A 171 -26.04 2.45 -21.86
CA LYS A 171 -24.69 2.00 -21.45
C LYS A 171 -23.54 2.98 -21.74
N SER A 172 -23.81 4.08 -22.45
CA SER A 172 -22.82 5.09 -22.80
C SER A 172 -23.34 6.48 -22.44
N CYS A 173 -22.59 7.19 -21.61
CA CYS A 173 -22.84 8.57 -21.26
C CYS A 173 -21.52 9.26 -20.84
N SER A 174 -21.55 10.59 -20.77
CA SER A 174 -20.47 11.33 -20.10
C SER A 174 -20.59 11.18 -18.59
N ILE A 175 -19.73 10.34 -18.00
CA ILE A 175 -19.69 10.06 -16.56
C ILE A 175 -19.55 11.37 -15.75
N GLU A 176 -18.63 12.25 -16.13
CA GLU A 176 -18.46 13.55 -15.47
C GLU A 176 -19.74 14.40 -15.53
N THR A 177 -20.39 14.47 -16.69
CA THR A 177 -21.60 15.29 -16.83
C THR A 177 -22.70 14.80 -15.91
N VAL A 178 -22.89 13.48 -15.80
CA VAL A 178 -23.87 12.88 -14.90
C VAL A 178 -23.51 13.18 -13.44
N LEU A 179 -22.29 12.87 -13.02
CA LEU A 179 -21.86 13.07 -11.64
C LEU A 179 -21.92 14.55 -11.24
N LYS A 180 -21.57 15.47 -12.15
CA LYS A 180 -21.68 16.91 -11.91
C LYS A 180 -23.11 17.37 -11.71
N ALA A 181 -24.09 16.73 -12.34
CA ALA A 181 -25.49 17.13 -12.23
C ALA A 181 -26.15 16.69 -10.90
N THR A 182 -25.49 15.83 -10.11
CA THR A 182 -26.06 15.29 -8.88
C THR A 182 -26.24 16.37 -7.78
N PRO A 183 -27.30 16.27 -6.95
CA PRO A 183 -27.50 17.19 -5.82
C PRO A 183 -26.32 17.24 -4.85
N ARG A 184 -25.72 16.07 -4.52
CA ARG A 184 -24.54 15.99 -3.65
C ARG A 184 -23.39 16.81 -4.21
N PHE A 185 -23.07 16.63 -5.50
CA PHE A 185 -21.96 17.37 -6.10
C PHE A 185 -22.24 18.86 -6.20
N GLN A 186 -23.48 19.27 -6.49
CA GLN A 186 -23.87 20.68 -6.49
C GLN A 186 -23.69 21.34 -5.12
N SER A 187 -24.06 20.64 -4.03
CA SER A 187 -23.77 21.08 -2.66
C SER A 187 -22.26 21.15 -2.41
N TRP A 188 -21.52 20.13 -2.86
CA TRP A 188 -20.08 20.02 -2.73
C TRP A 188 -19.30 21.17 -3.37
N VAL A 189 -19.72 21.60 -4.56
CA VAL A 189 -19.08 22.72 -5.27
C VAL A 189 -19.27 24.05 -4.53
N ARG A 190 -20.43 24.27 -3.89
CA ARG A 190 -20.75 25.50 -3.16
C ARG A 190 -20.04 25.61 -1.81
N SER A 191 -19.65 24.48 -1.22
CA SER A 191 -18.96 24.48 0.07
C SER A 191 -17.46 24.79 -0.07
N ASN A 192 -16.94 25.54 0.90
CA ASN A 192 -15.51 25.79 1.09
C ASN A 192 -14.88 24.83 2.11
N LEU A 193 -15.70 24.04 2.82
CA LEU A 193 -15.26 23.06 3.82
C LEU A 193 -15.82 21.69 3.47
N LEU A 194 -15.08 20.64 3.82
CA LEU A 194 -15.57 19.28 3.73
C LEU A 194 -16.26 18.92 5.05
N LEU A 195 -17.58 18.80 5.02
CA LEU A 195 -18.41 18.59 6.23
C LEU A 195 -18.91 17.13 6.32
N PRO A 196 -19.15 16.59 7.53
CA PRO A 196 -19.58 15.20 7.74
C PRO A 196 -20.83 14.80 6.95
N ASN A 197 -21.84 15.66 6.89
CA ASN A 197 -23.07 15.41 6.15
C ASN A 197 -22.84 15.23 4.63
N MET A 198 -21.75 15.76 4.08
CA MET A 198 -21.43 15.68 2.65
C MET A 198 -20.82 14.34 2.24
N VAL A 199 -20.24 13.61 3.21
CA VAL A 199 -19.64 12.28 3.01
C VAL A 199 -20.48 11.16 3.60
N LYS A 200 -21.59 11.51 4.26
CA LYS A 200 -22.57 10.56 4.77
C LYS A 200 -23.09 9.66 3.64
N GLY A 201 -23.23 8.37 3.91
CA GLY A 201 -23.72 7.38 2.96
C GLY A 201 -22.66 6.84 1.99
N LEU A 202 -21.42 7.33 2.04
CA LEU A 202 -20.32 6.74 1.27
C LEU A 202 -19.80 5.48 1.97
N THR A 203 -19.37 4.49 1.18
CA THR A 203 -19.01 3.14 1.66
C THR A 203 -17.55 2.99 2.08
N ALA A 204 -16.71 4.00 1.83
CA ALA A 204 -15.29 3.93 2.20
C ALA A 204 -15.11 3.74 3.72
N PRO A 205 -14.36 2.70 4.16
CA PRO A 205 -14.23 2.39 5.59
C PRO A 205 -13.74 3.53 6.48
N MET A 206 -12.87 4.42 5.99
CA MET A 206 -12.40 5.58 6.79
C MET A 206 -13.49 6.60 7.07
N LEU A 207 -14.55 6.61 6.24
CA LEU A 207 -15.68 7.55 6.36
C LEU A 207 -16.81 6.99 7.21
N ARG A 208 -16.63 5.81 7.82
CA ARG A 208 -17.59 5.22 8.77
C ARG A 208 -17.89 6.17 9.93
N CYS A 209 -16.88 6.89 10.43
CA CYS A 209 -16.98 7.83 11.54
C CYS A 209 -16.35 9.18 11.15
N PRO A 210 -17.03 9.97 10.28
CA PRO A 210 -16.41 11.12 9.63
C PRO A 210 -16.37 12.32 10.59
N SER A 211 -15.28 12.42 11.39
CA SER A 211 -15.01 13.59 12.23
C SER A 211 -14.58 14.80 11.39
N GLN A 212 -14.80 16.02 11.87
CA GLN A 212 -14.39 17.21 11.12
C GLN A 212 -12.87 17.25 10.97
N ARG A 213 -12.12 16.88 12.02
CA ARG A 213 -10.65 16.82 11.98
C ARG A 213 -10.11 15.80 10.97
N LEU A 214 -10.80 14.67 10.76
CA LEU A 214 -10.46 13.72 9.71
C LEU A 214 -10.66 14.33 8.32
N LEU A 215 -11.81 14.98 8.10
CA LEU A 215 -12.14 15.62 6.82
C LEU A 215 -11.20 16.79 6.49
N ASP A 216 -10.85 17.60 7.48
CA ASP A 216 -9.85 18.67 7.35
C ASP A 216 -8.48 18.09 6.98
N ARG A 217 -8.11 16.93 7.55
CA ARG A 217 -6.86 16.24 7.20
C ARG A 217 -6.88 15.72 5.76
N ILE A 218 -8.00 15.17 5.29
CA ILE A 218 -8.17 14.77 3.88
C ILE A 218 -7.90 15.97 2.97
N VAL A 219 -8.59 17.10 3.18
CA VAL A 219 -8.44 18.29 2.34
C VAL A 219 -7.01 18.84 2.40
N ARG A 220 -6.44 18.93 3.61
CA ARG A 220 -5.08 19.46 3.84
C ARG A 220 -3.98 18.65 3.16
N ARG A 221 -4.16 17.33 3.03
CA ARG A 221 -3.15 16.39 2.55
C ARG A 221 -3.39 15.90 1.12
N TYR A 222 -4.48 16.30 0.50
CA TYR A 222 -4.86 15.84 -0.82
C TYR A 222 -3.86 16.32 -1.88
N PHE A 223 -3.04 15.41 -2.41
CA PHE A 223 -1.89 15.71 -3.26
C PHE A 223 -2.24 16.03 -4.71
N GLU A 224 -3.49 15.78 -5.13
CA GLU A 224 -3.92 16.00 -6.52
C GLU A 224 -4.35 17.46 -6.79
N VAL A 225 -4.00 18.39 -5.89
CA VAL A 225 -4.18 19.86 -6.06
C VAL A 225 -2.83 20.58 -5.95
N ILE A 226 -2.74 21.77 -6.54
CA ILE A 226 -1.49 22.54 -6.65
C ILE A 226 -1.09 23.18 -5.31
N ASP A 227 -2.05 23.59 -4.48
CA ASP A 227 -1.83 24.33 -3.23
C ASP A 227 -2.20 23.48 -2.00
N VAL A 228 -1.30 22.56 -1.62
CA VAL A 228 -1.50 21.68 -0.46
C VAL A 228 -1.23 22.40 0.87
N GLY A 229 -2.04 22.12 1.89
CA GLY A 229 -1.83 22.62 3.25
C GLY A 229 -3.01 23.37 3.86
N SER A 230 -3.98 23.79 3.05
CA SER A 230 -5.22 24.42 3.51
C SER A 230 -6.27 23.37 3.91
N MET A 231 -7.03 23.65 4.98
CA MET A 231 -8.20 22.85 5.38
C MET A 231 -9.47 23.25 4.58
N GLN A 232 -9.43 24.37 3.86
CA GLN A 232 -10.50 24.85 2.99
C GLN A 232 -10.28 24.41 1.54
N MET A 233 -11.37 24.04 0.86
CA MET A 233 -11.42 23.67 -0.56
C MET A 233 -11.54 24.87 -1.51
N LYS A 234 -11.21 26.10 -1.09
CA LYS A 234 -11.32 27.31 -1.94
C LYS A 234 -10.42 27.25 -3.18
N HIS A 235 -9.24 26.66 -3.04
CA HIS A 235 -8.27 26.51 -4.12
C HIS A 235 -8.55 25.30 -5.02
N PHE A 236 -9.55 24.47 -4.68
CA PHE A 236 -9.93 23.32 -5.48
C PHE A 236 -10.73 23.78 -6.70
N THR A 237 -10.34 23.36 -7.89
CA THR A 237 -11.19 23.51 -9.07
C THR A 237 -12.42 22.60 -8.96
N ILE A 238 -13.45 22.84 -9.79
CA ILE A 238 -14.62 21.94 -9.89
C ILE A 238 -14.17 20.50 -10.20
N LYS A 239 -13.12 20.32 -11.02
CA LYS A 239 -12.59 19.00 -11.35
C LYS A 239 -11.89 18.34 -10.16
N ASP A 240 -11.17 19.10 -9.34
CA ASP A 240 -10.51 18.58 -8.14
C ASP A 240 -11.52 18.14 -7.10
N LYS A 241 -12.59 18.93 -6.92
CA LYS A 241 -13.73 18.60 -6.06
C LYS A 241 -14.42 17.31 -6.52
N LEU A 242 -14.67 17.16 -7.82
CA LEU A 242 -15.30 15.95 -8.37
C LEU A 242 -14.42 14.73 -8.17
N ARG A 243 -13.13 14.88 -8.42
CA ARG A 243 -12.14 13.82 -8.24
C ARG A 243 -12.05 13.38 -6.78
N LEU A 244 -11.98 14.31 -5.84
CA LEU A 244 -11.94 13.97 -4.43
C LEU A 244 -13.22 13.19 -4.03
N LEU A 245 -14.40 13.69 -4.40
CA LEU A 245 -15.66 12.99 -4.10
C LEU A 245 -15.72 11.60 -4.74
N TYR A 246 -15.29 11.47 -6.00
CA TYR A 246 -15.25 10.18 -6.68
C TYR A 246 -14.28 9.21 -5.98
N THR A 247 -13.07 9.64 -5.62
CA THR A 247 -12.11 8.80 -4.88
C THR A 247 -12.67 8.37 -3.52
N LEU A 248 -13.31 9.28 -2.78
CA LEU A 248 -13.97 8.97 -1.49
C LEU A 248 -15.13 7.98 -1.64
N ALA A 249 -15.87 8.06 -2.74
CA ALA A 249 -17.02 7.19 -3.01
C ALA A 249 -16.59 5.79 -3.48
N VAL A 250 -15.43 5.68 -4.12
CA VAL A 250 -15.03 4.46 -4.81
C VAL A 250 -13.98 3.67 -4.04
N ASN A 251 -12.87 4.30 -3.65
CA ASN A 251 -11.83 3.61 -2.89
C ASN A 251 -10.85 4.64 -2.31
N GLN A 252 -10.69 4.59 -1.00
CA GLN A 252 -9.79 5.46 -0.21
C GLN A 252 -8.31 5.10 -0.31
N HIS A 253 -7.92 4.03 -1.00
CA HIS A 253 -6.55 3.50 -1.02
C HIS A 253 -5.49 4.58 -1.25
N ALA A 254 -5.69 5.48 -2.22
CA ALA A 254 -4.74 6.57 -2.47
C ALA A 254 -4.72 7.66 -1.37
N LEU A 255 -5.80 7.85 -0.61
CA LEU A 255 -5.97 8.95 0.34
C LEU A 255 -5.31 8.66 1.69
N ILE A 256 -5.38 7.43 2.19
CA ILE A 256 -4.75 7.02 3.45
C ILE A 256 -3.24 7.34 3.49
N PRO A 257 -2.40 6.93 2.52
CA PRO A 257 -0.96 7.22 2.51
C PRO A 257 -0.65 8.71 2.26
N GLN A 258 -1.57 9.48 1.69
CA GLN A 258 -1.43 10.94 1.59
C GLN A 258 -1.68 11.59 2.96
N MET A 259 -2.73 11.15 3.65
CA MET A 259 -3.06 11.59 5.00
C MET A 259 -2.02 11.16 6.02
N PHE A 260 -1.43 9.98 5.87
CA PHE A 260 -0.51 9.37 6.82
C PHE A 260 0.76 8.93 6.08
N PRO A 261 1.63 9.87 5.70
CA PRO A 261 2.76 9.56 4.85
C PRO A 261 3.86 8.83 5.61
N GLY A 262 4.55 7.91 4.95
CA GLY A 262 5.69 7.20 5.54
C GLY A 262 6.86 8.10 5.94
N THR A 263 6.97 9.30 5.34
CA THR A 263 7.94 10.33 5.77
C THR A 263 7.65 10.88 7.18
N GLU A 264 6.44 10.68 7.70
CA GLU A 264 6.03 11.00 9.07
C GLU A 264 6.04 9.76 9.98
N GLY A 265 6.64 8.64 9.53
CA GLY A 265 6.76 7.41 10.30
C GLY A 265 5.59 6.43 10.16
N TRP A 266 4.62 6.69 9.28
CA TRP A 266 3.49 5.79 9.07
C TRP A 266 3.84 4.57 8.21
N PRO A 267 3.25 3.39 8.47
CA PRO A 267 3.64 2.13 7.85
C PRO A 267 2.98 1.89 6.49
N PHE A 268 2.74 2.94 5.70
CA PHE A 268 2.11 2.82 4.38
C PHE A 268 3.13 2.85 3.26
N LEU A 269 2.91 2.01 2.25
CA LEU A 269 3.72 1.99 1.04
C LEU A 269 3.66 3.35 0.34
N ARG A 270 4.80 3.81 -0.18
CA ARG A 270 4.91 5.12 -0.80
C ARG A 270 4.03 5.22 -2.05
N TYR A 271 3.08 6.15 -2.02
CA TYR A 271 2.30 6.59 -3.17
C TYR A 271 3.10 7.62 -3.99
N HIS A 272 3.25 7.40 -5.29
CA HIS A 272 3.96 8.32 -6.20
C HIS A 272 3.02 9.31 -6.91
N GLY A 273 1.73 8.99 -6.99
CA GLY A 273 0.74 9.77 -7.72
C GLY A 273 -0.19 8.88 -8.53
N SER A 274 -1.14 9.50 -9.21
CA SER A 274 -2.06 8.79 -10.10
C SER A 274 -2.25 9.53 -11.41
N CYS A 275 -2.60 8.76 -12.43
CA CYS A 275 -3.02 9.26 -13.71
C CYS A 275 -4.23 8.49 -14.17
N GLY A 276 -5.31 9.22 -14.36
CA GLY A 276 -6.56 8.63 -14.80
C GLY A 276 -7.18 7.75 -13.72
N ARG A 277 -7.37 6.46 -14.00
CA ARG A 277 -7.85 5.43 -13.05
C ARG A 277 -6.71 4.56 -12.48
N VAL A 278 -5.46 4.92 -12.76
CA VAL A 278 -4.26 4.17 -12.38
C VAL A 278 -3.45 4.92 -11.32
N MET A 279 -3.07 4.20 -10.27
CA MET A 279 -2.19 4.64 -9.19
C MET A 279 -0.80 4.05 -9.38
N VAL A 280 0.22 4.80 -8.97
CA VAL A 280 1.61 4.37 -9.00
C VAL A 280 2.16 4.34 -7.58
N TRP A 281 2.71 3.20 -7.20
CA TRP A 281 3.24 2.90 -5.88
C TRP A 281 4.70 2.50 -5.97
N ALA A 282 5.45 2.61 -4.88
CA ALA A 282 6.76 1.98 -4.79
C ALA A 282 6.65 0.45 -4.97
N GLY A 283 7.70 -0.19 -5.48
CA GLY A 283 7.77 -1.65 -5.57
C GLY A 283 7.76 -2.30 -4.17
N SER A 284 7.14 -3.47 -4.06
CA SER A 284 7.11 -4.27 -2.84
C SER A 284 6.94 -5.76 -3.15
N THR A 285 7.31 -6.62 -2.22
CA THR A 285 7.10 -8.06 -2.32
C THR A 285 5.97 -8.50 -1.37
N PRO A 286 4.91 -9.17 -1.84
CA PRO A 286 3.83 -9.66 -0.97
C PRO A 286 4.33 -10.64 0.10
N ILE A 287 3.81 -10.54 1.33
CA ILE A 287 4.28 -11.38 2.45
C ILE A 287 4.02 -12.88 2.26
N ARG A 288 3.06 -13.28 1.41
CA ARG A 288 2.81 -14.69 1.07
C ARG A 288 4.05 -15.42 0.55
N ARG A 289 4.99 -14.70 -0.10
CA ARG A 289 6.26 -15.28 -0.56
C ARG A 289 7.17 -15.72 0.59
N LEU A 290 6.89 -15.30 1.83
CA LEU A 290 7.68 -15.58 3.01
C LEU A 290 7.13 -16.75 3.85
N PHE A 291 5.99 -17.35 3.50
CA PHE A 291 5.42 -18.46 4.29
C PHE A 291 6.28 -19.72 4.29
N CYS A 292 7.09 -19.91 3.24
CA CYS A 292 8.07 -20.99 3.18
C CYS A 292 9.47 -20.54 3.63
N ALA A 293 9.63 -19.32 4.13
CA ALA A 293 10.90 -18.83 4.65
C ALA A 293 11.24 -19.46 6.01
N SER A 294 12.49 -19.25 6.44
CA SER A 294 12.93 -19.68 7.77
C SER A 294 12.09 -19.05 8.89
N LEU A 295 12.01 -19.73 10.04
CA LEU A 295 11.20 -19.24 11.17
C LEU A 295 11.64 -17.85 11.60
N GLU A 296 12.93 -17.54 11.59
CA GLU A 296 13.49 -16.24 11.99
C GLU A 296 12.95 -15.12 11.08
N ARG A 297 12.83 -15.37 9.77
CA ARG A 297 12.23 -14.42 8.81
C ARG A 297 10.74 -14.24 9.04
N ARG A 298 10.00 -15.34 9.22
CA ARG A 298 8.56 -15.29 9.46
C ARG A 298 8.22 -14.63 10.80
N ALA A 299 8.98 -14.94 11.85
CA ALA A 299 8.84 -14.34 13.17
C ALA A 299 9.12 -12.84 13.16
N ASP A 300 10.12 -12.39 12.39
CA ASP A 300 10.39 -10.96 12.23
C ASP A 300 9.21 -10.22 11.57
N VAL A 301 8.66 -10.78 10.49
CA VAL A 301 7.49 -10.21 9.82
C VAL A 301 6.27 -10.20 10.75
N ALA A 302 6.01 -11.31 11.45
CA ALA A 302 4.92 -11.40 12.43
C ALA A 302 5.06 -10.34 13.55
N TYR A 303 6.29 -10.15 14.06
CA TYR A 303 6.58 -9.11 15.05
C TYR A 303 6.30 -7.71 14.50
N GLN A 304 6.79 -7.41 13.29
CA GLN A 304 6.56 -6.11 12.64
C GLN A 304 5.06 -5.84 12.43
N LEU A 305 4.28 -6.84 11.99
CA LEU A 305 2.83 -6.72 11.79
C LEU A 305 2.08 -6.40 13.08
N LEU A 306 2.44 -7.04 14.20
CA LEU A 306 1.87 -6.75 15.52
C LEU A 306 2.24 -5.32 15.98
N HIS A 307 3.48 -4.89 15.74
CA HIS A 307 3.93 -3.54 16.07
C HIS A 307 3.22 -2.46 15.23
N ILE A 308 3.10 -2.68 13.92
CA ILE A 308 2.34 -1.82 13.00
C ILE A 308 0.90 -1.69 13.48
N THR A 309 0.24 -2.80 13.77
CA THR A 309 -1.16 -2.80 14.21
C THR A 309 -1.37 -2.04 15.52
N GLU A 310 -0.42 -2.16 16.46
CA GLU A 310 -0.44 -1.37 17.70
C GLU A 310 -0.26 0.14 17.42
N SER A 311 0.64 0.52 16.51
CA SER A 311 0.87 1.93 16.15
C SER A 311 -0.31 2.57 15.41
N LEU A 312 -1.06 1.79 14.62
CA LEU A 312 -2.29 2.24 13.98
C LEU A 312 -3.38 2.52 15.00
N ARG A 313 -3.48 1.67 16.03
CA ARG A 313 -4.45 1.79 17.13
C ARG A 313 -4.13 2.95 18.06
N SER A 314 -2.86 3.14 18.39
CA SER A 314 -2.37 4.12 19.36
C SER A 314 -1.24 4.97 18.77
N ASN A 315 -1.54 6.24 18.52
CA ASN A 315 -0.58 7.20 17.94
C ASN A 315 -0.78 8.61 18.47
N SER A 316 0.22 9.45 18.23
CA SER A 316 0.25 10.86 18.64
C SER A 316 -0.85 11.71 18.02
N LEU A 317 -1.43 11.29 16.89
CA LEU A 317 -2.53 11.99 16.26
C LEU A 317 -3.90 11.62 16.84
N GLN A 318 -3.98 10.67 17.78
CA GLN A 318 -5.25 10.23 18.36
C GLN A 318 -6.29 9.80 17.31
N PHE A 319 -5.84 9.17 16.22
CA PHE A 319 -6.71 8.47 15.28
C PHE A 319 -6.53 6.98 15.48
N ASN A 320 -7.60 6.23 15.74
CA ASN A 320 -7.55 4.78 15.70
C ASN A 320 -7.77 4.33 14.25
N LEU A 321 -6.68 3.89 13.60
CA LEU A 321 -6.74 3.26 12.29
C LEU A 321 -6.92 1.76 12.51
N PHE A 322 -7.98 1.19 11.94
CA PHE A 322 -8.31 -0.22 12.15
C PHE A 322 -8.61 -0.94 10.84
N TYR A 323 -8.37 -2.25 10.81
CA TYR A 323 -8.71 -3.05 9.65
C TYR A 323 -10.18 -3.45 9.70
N THR A 324 -10.88 -3.29 8.58
CA THR A 324 -12.21 -3.88 8.36
C THR A 324 -12.11 -5.27 7.72
N ASN A 325 -11.03 -5.50 6.97
CA ASN A 325 -10.65 -6.78 6.40
C ASN A 325 -9.12 -6.80 6.26
N VAL A 326 -8.52 -7.98 6.33
CA VAL A 326 -7.08 -8.19 6.15
C VAL A 326 -6.85 -9.47 5.35
N SER A 327 -5.94 -9.41 4.39
CA SER A 327 -5.42 -10.59 3.70
C SER A 327 -3.90 -10.53 3.62
N GLU A 328 -3.30 -11.58 3.07
CA GLU A 328 -1.87 -11.68 2.84
C GLU A 328 -1.36 -10.67 1.81
N ASP A 329 -2.24 -10.15 0.96
CA ASP A 329 -1.95 -9.11 -0.02
C ASP A 329 -2.07 -7.70 0.57
N THR A 330 -2.58 -7.56 1.80
CA THR A 330 -2.62 -6.27 2.52
C THR A 330 -1.23 -5.77 2.86
N PHE A 331 -0.27 -6.69 3.05
CA PHE A 331 1.08 -6.38 3.50
C PHE A 331 2.15 -6.81 2.48
N GLY A 332 3.25 -6.08 2.48
CA GLY A 332 4.42 -6.38 1.67
C GLY A 332 5.69 -5.95 2.35
N THR A 333 6.82 -6.42 1.81
CA THR A 333 8.15 -6.06 2.28
C THR A 333 8.93 -5.28 1.24
N LEU A 334 9.76 -4.35 1.70
CA LEU A 334 10.81 -3.73 0.89
C LEU A 334 12.08 -4.60 0.89
N ASP A 335 13.08 -4.19 0.11
CA ASP A 335 14.36 -4.91 -0.06
C ASP A 335 15.12 -5.10 1.27
N ASP A 336 14.95 -4.20 2.23
CA ASP A 336 15.54 -4.27 3.56
C ASP A 336 14.68 -5.06 4.58
N SER A 337 13.70 -5.81 4.10
CA SER A 337 12.77 -6.63 4.88
C SER A 337 11.86 -5.86 5.85
N ARG A 338 11.74 -4.53 5.71
CA ARG A 338 10.70 -3.78 6.41
C ARG A 338 9.31 -4.08 5.86
N VAL A 339 8.36 -4.31 6.74
CA VAL A 339 6.96 -4.56 6.41
C VAL A 339 6.20 -3.23 6.27
N PHE A 340 5.37 -3.13 5.24
CA PHE A 340 4.47 -2.01 5.00
C PHE A 340 3.07 -2.53 4.64
N ILE A 341 2.08 -1.68 4.86
CA ILE A 341 0.72 -1.84 4.36
C ILE A 341 0.73 -1.37 2.90
N VAL A 342 0.49 -2.31 1.99
CA VAL A 342 0.46 -2.07 0.54
C VAL A 342 -0.95 -1.79 0.04
N ASP A 343 -1.96 -2.38 0.69
CA ASP A 343 -3.38 -2.12 0.42
C ASP A 343 -4.04 -1.47 1.65
N SER A 344 -4.46 -0.22 1.50
CA SER A 344 -5.16 0.53 2.55
C SER A 344 -6.65 0.74 2.24
N SER A 345 -7.19 0.03 1.25
CA SER A 345 -8.61 0.11 0.86
C SER A 345 -9.56 -0.29 2.00
N ALA A 346 -9.14 -1.21 2.87
CA ALA A 346 -9.93 -1.75 3.98
C ALA A 346 -9.66 -1.08 5.35
N ILE A 347 -9.04 0.09 5.39
CA ILE A 347 -8.72 0.79 6.66
C ILE A 347 -9.85 1.71 7.11
N GLY A 348 -10.45 1.43 8.26
CA GLY A 348 -11.32 2.36 8.96
C GLY A 348 -10.55 3.34 9.82
N ILE A 349 -11.17 4.48 10.13
CA ILE A 349 -10.60 5.51 11.00
C ILE A 349 -11.66 5.97 12.00
N ILE A 350 -11.29 5.99 13.27
CA ILE A 350 -12.04 6.66 14.34
C ILE A 350 -11.18 7.78 14.91
N ASP A 351 -11.77 8.96 15.04
CA ASP A 351 -11.15 10.07 15.74
C ASP A 351 -11.37 9.92 17.25
N LEU A 352 -10.31 9.61 18.01
CA LEU A 352 -10.42 9.44 19.45
C LEU A 352 -10.52 10.77 20.21
N LYS A 353 -10.25 11.90 19.55
CA LYS A 353 -10.31 13.23 20.15
C LYS A 353 -11.70 13.86 20.01
N GLU A 354 -12.30 13.76 18.82
CA GLU A 354 -13.67 14.23 18.58
C GLU A 354 -14.72 13.16 18.93
N GLY A 355 -14.31 11.89 19.04
CA GLY A 355 -15.21 10.78 19.36
C GLY A 355 -16.12 10.42 18.20
N TYR A 356 -17.31 9.90 18.53
CA TYR A 356 -18.33 9.57 17.55
C TYR A 356 -19.18 10.82 17.26
N PRO A 357 -19.38 11.19 15.99
CA PRO A 357 -20.32 12.26 15.67
C PRO A 357 -21.70 11.89 16.20
N ALA A 358 -22.44 12.85 16.76
CA ALA A 358 -23.78 12.60 17.26
C ALA A 358 -24.68 12.07 16.15
N ASP A 359 -25.43 11.01 16.44
CA ASP A 359 -26.37 10.33 15.54
C ASP A 359 -27.58 11.19 15.08
N GLU A 360 -27.56 12.49 15.37
CA GLU A 360 -28.62 13.43 15.04
C GLU A 360 -28.81 13.51 13.52
N GLY A 361 -29.83 12.81 13.03
CA GLY A 361 -30.22 12.77 11.62
C GLY A 361 -29.92 11.48 10.88
N LEU A 362 -29.50 10.38 11.54
CA LEU A 362 -29.34 9.06 10.91
C LEU A 362 -30.61 8.48 10.25
N GLN A 363 -31.78 9.07 10.48
CA GLN A 363 -33.07 8.59 9.95
C GLN A 363 -33.31 8.82 8.46
N THR A 364 -32.44 9.54 7.73
CA THR A 364 -32.53 9.59 6.26
C THR A 364 -31.37 8.82 5.64
N GLU A 365 -31.71 7.66 5.08
CA GLU A 365 -30.91 6.93 4.09
C GLU A 365 -30.69 7.86 2.88
N HIS A 366 -29.71 8.75 2.95
CA HIS A 366 -29.26 9.52 1.78
C HIS A 366 -28.42 8.60 0.90
N THR A 367 -29.10 7.71 0.18
CA THR A 367 -28.51 6.92 -0.89
C THR A 367 -28.58 7.73 -2.18
N ASP A 368 -27.42 7.92 -2.80
CA ASP A 368 -27.34 8.49 -4.14
C ASP A 368 -26.36 7.69 -5.00
N VAL A 369 -26.12 8.16 -6.22
CA VAL A 369 -25.19 7.49 -7.14
C VAL A 369 -23.81 7.27 -6.53
N PHE A 370 -23.31 8.19 -5.67
CA PHE A 370 -22.00 8.05 -5.04
C PHE A 370 -21.98 6.98 -3.93
N SER A 371 -23.11 6.73 -3.27
CA SER A 371 -23.22 5.67 -2.25
C SER A 371 -23.04 4.25 -2.81
N CYS A 372 -23.22 4.07 -4.12
CA CYS A 372 -23.35 2.74 -4.73
C CYS A 372 -22.38 2.48 -5.88
N LEU A 373 -21.32 3.30 -6.03
CA LEU A 373 -20.44 3.22 -7.21
C LEU A 373 -19.66 1.90 -7.33
N ILE A 374 -19.54 1.13 -6.25
CA ILE A 374 -18.84 -0.16 -6.22
C ILE A 374 -19.81 -1.34 -6.42
N GLY A 375 -21.10 -1.05 -6.71
CA GLY A 375 -22.14 -2.06 -6.88
C GLY A 375 -22.81 -2.55 -5.59
N SER A 376 -22.27 -2.17 -4.42
CA SER A 376 -22.94 -2.31 -3.12
C SER A 376 -23.28 -0.93 -2.56
N CYS A 377 -24.50 -0.81 -2.02
CA CYS A 377 -24.98 0.36 -1.29
C CYS A 377 -25.00 0.11 0.23
N GLU A 378 -24.43 -1.02 0.68
CA GLU A 378 -24.47 -1.42 2.09
C GLU A 378 -23.74 -0.39 2.95
N GLN A 379 -24.46 0.14 3.92
CA GLN A 379 -23.90 1.09 4.86
C GLN A 379 -22.94 0.37 5.82
N PRO A 380 -21.80 0.99 6.17
CA PRO A 380 -20.94 0.42 7.19
C PRO A 380 -21.68 0.37 8.54
N PRO A 381 -21.37 -0.61 9.40
CA PRO A 381 -22.04 -0.72 10.69
C PRO A 381 -21.76 0.50 11.59
N PRO A 382 -22.54 0.73 12.67
CA PRO A 382 -22.36 1.89 13.54
C PRO A 382 -20.95 1.97 14.13
N CYS A 383 -20.42 3.17 14.33
CA CYS A 383 -19.06 3.40 14.82
C CYS A 383 -18.72 2.66 16.11
N GLU A 384 -19.68 2.60 17.03
CA GLU A 384 -19.54 1.99 18.36
C GLU A 384 -19.33 0.48 18.32
N THR A 385 -19.64 -0.18 17.19
CA THR A 385 -19.46 -1.63 17.05
C THR A 385 -18.01 -2.02 16.72
N VAL A 386 -17.12 -1.05 16.46
CA VAL A 386 -15.69 -1.32 16.24
C VAL A 386 -15.02 -1.66 17.56
N ARG A 387 -14.52 -2.89 17.69
CA ARG A 387 -13.80 -3.34 18.89
C ARG A 387 -12.40 -2.77 18.95
N VAL A 388 -11.88 -2.55 20.16
CA VAL A 388 -10.50 -2.07 20.36
C VAL A 388 -9.49 -3.09 19.83
N ALA A 389 -9.79 -4.39 19.99
CA ALA A 389 -8.94 -5.48 19.53
C ALA A 389 -9.20 -5.94 18.09
N GLN A 390 -10.10 -5.29 17.34
CA GLN A 390 -10.57 -5.77 16.02
C GLN A 390 -9.43 -6.07 15.05
N SER A 391 -8.48 -5.13 14.89
CA SER A 391 -7.35 -5.30 13.97
C SER A 391 -6.45 -6.47 14.36
N PHE A 392 -6.26 -6.73 15.67
CA PHE A 392 -5.49 -7.87 16.13
C PHE A 392 -6.19 -9.19 15.85
N ILE A 393 -7.51 -9.26 16.08
CA ILE A 393 -8.31 -10.44 15.76
C ILE A 393 -8.14 -10.80 14.28
N LEU A 394 -8.37 -9.83 13.37
CA LEU A 394 -8.24 -10.05 11.93
C LEU A 394 -6.82 -10.45 11.51
N LEU A 395 -5.81 -9.78 12.06
CA LEU A 395 -4.40 -10.09 11.77
C LEU A 395 -4.03 -11.51 12.22
N CYS A 396 -4.42 -11.90 13.44
CA CYS A 396 -4.16 -13.22 14.00
C CYS A 396 -4.91 -14.33 13.23
N GLN A 397 -6.18 -14.09 12.90
CA GLN A 397 -7.02 -15.03 12.17
C GLN A 397 -6.56 -15.24 10.72
N HIS A 398 -6.19 -14.18 10.00
CA HIS A 398 -6.03 -14.26 8.55
C HIS A 398 -4.58 -14.20 8.05
N VAL A 399 -3.63 -13.77 8.89
CA VAL A 399 -2.23 -13.58 8.46
C VAL A 399 -1.24 -14.33 9.34
N LEU A 400 -1.28 -14.14 10.66
CA LEU A 400 -0.24 -14.70 11.53
C LEU A 400 -0.27 -16.24 11.59
N HIS A 401 -1.43 -16.86 11.43
CA HIS A 401 -1.53 -18.33 11.39
C HIS A 401 -0.76 -18.96 10.20
N ASN A 402 -0.60 -18.24 9.09
CA ASN A 402 0.20 -18.69 7.95
C ASN A 402 1.70 -18.41 8.15
N LEU A 403 2.05 -17.45 9.01
CA LEU A 403 3.42 -17.14 9.37
C LEU A 403 3.95 -18.02 10.50
N LEU A 404 3.10 -18.52 11.40
CA LEU A 404 3.49 -19.27 12.60
C LEU A 404 2.66 -20.56 12.69
N GLY A 405 3.32 -21.71 12.58
CA GLY A 405 2.62 -23.00 12.45
C GLY A 405 2.98 -24.04 13.51
N PRO A 406 2.17 -25.12 13.63
CA PRO A 406 2.44 -26.24 14.54
C PRO A 406 3.80 -26.93 14.29
N HIS A 407 4.29 -26.92 13.05
CA HIS A 407 5.58 -27.52 12.69
C HIS A 407 6.76 -26.79 13.37
N ASP A 408 6.64 -25.48 13.57
CA ASP A 408 7.68 -24.67 14.24
C ASP A 408 7.84 -25.09 15.71
N VAL A 409 6.71 -25.38 16.36
CA VAL A 409 6.68 -25.88 17.74
C VAL A 409 7.21 -27.30 17.84
N GLN A 410 6.82 -28.18 16.91
CA GLN A 410 7.32 -29.56 16.86
C GLN A 410 8.84 -29.63 16.68
N SER A 411 9.41 -28.67 15.95
CA SER A 411 10.85 -28.54 15.76
C SER A 411 11.61 -27.99 16.97
N GLY A 412 10.90 -27.54 18.01
CA GLY A 412 11.48 -26.92 19.22
C GLY A 412 11.97 -25.48 19.03
N ARG A 413 11.70 -24.86 17.87
CA ARG A 413 12.18 -23.51 17.52
C ARG A 413 11.19 -22.40 17.88
N LEU A 414 9.93 -22.75 18.13
CA LEU A 414 8.89 -21.85 18.61
C LEU A 414 8.31 -22.39 19.93
N PRO A 415 8.20 -21.58 21.01
CA PRO A 415 7.55 -22.01 22.24
C PRO A 415 6.09 -22.39 22.02
N LYS A 416 5.60 -23.43 22.71
CA LYS A 416 4.18 -23.84 22.67
C LYS A 416 3.23 -22.71 23.06
N THR A 417 3.67 -21.84 23.97
CA THR A 417 2.93 -20.65 24.41
C THR A 417 2.62 -19.70 23.25
N ALA A 418 3.47 -19.61 22.23
CA ALA A 418 3.22 -18.74 21.08
C ALA A 418 1.93 -19.13 20.34
N LEU A 419 1.68 -20.43 20.15
CA LEU A 419 0.47 -20.89 19.48
C LEU A 419 -0.77 -20.78 20.36
N SER A 420 -0.65 -20.92 21.69
CA SER A 420 -1.79 -20.68 22.58
C SER A 420 -2.18 -19.20 22.61
N GLU A 421 -1.20 -18.29 22.65
CA GLU A 421 -1.48 -16.85 22.57
C GLU A 421 -2.03 -16.44 21.21
N LEU A 422 -1.53 -17.04 20.12
CA LEU A 422 -2.08 -16.82 18.79
C LEU A 422 -3.55 -17.27 18.69
N ALA A 423 -3.89 -18.41 19.28
CA ALA A 423 -5.27 -18.90 19.33
C ALA A 423 -6.18 -17.97 20.13
N ILE A 424 -5.72 -17.45 21.28
CA ILE A 424 -6.47 -16.45 22.07
C ILE A 424 -6.64 -15.15 21.27
N CYS A 425 -5.60 -14.69 20.58
CA CYS A 425 -5.66 -13.49 19.75
C CYS A 425 -6.67 -13.62 18.60
N ALA A 426 -6.74 -14.80 17.99
CA ALA A 426 -7.64 -15.09 16.88
C ALA A 426 -9.10 -15.37 17.32
N ASP A 427 -9.39 -15.47 18.61
CA ASP A 427 -10.73 -15.83 19.09
C ASP A 427 -11.56 -14.57 19.40
N GLN A 428 -12.53 -14.29 18.52
CA GLN A 428 -13.45 -13.16 18.66
C GLN A 428 -14.31 -13.21 19.93
N THR A 429 -14.43 -14.35 20.61
CA THR A 429 -15.21 -14.45 21.85
C THR A 429 -14.44 -13.94 23.08
N GLN A 430 -13.12 -13.76 22.97
CA GLN A 430 -12.29 -13.25 24.05
C GLN A 430 -12.51 -11.76 24.28
N SER A 431 -12.25 -11.28 25.50
CA SER A 431 -12.30 -9.85 25.81
C SER A 431 -11.13 -9.09 25.18
N ASP A 432 -11.33 -7.79 24.89
CA ASP A 432 -10.30 -6.94 24.29
C ASP A 432 -9.02 -6.89 25.14
N GLN A 433 -9.15 -6.89 26.48
CA GLN A 433 -8.02 -6.92 27.40
C GLN A 433 -7.22 -8.22 27.28
N ARG A 434 -7.91 -9.37 27.19
CA ARG A 434 -7.26 -10.67 27.07
C ARG A 434 -6.55 -10.83 25.73
N ILE A 435 -7.16 -10.37 24.64
CA ILE A 435 -6.53 -10.35 23.31
C ILE A 435 -5.27 -9.48 23.32
N THR A 436 -5.36 -8.27 23.90
CA THR A 436 -4.21 -7.35 23.99
C THR A 436 -3.07 -7.95 24.82
N SER A 437 -3.37 -8.64 25.92
CA SER A 437 -2.38 -9.36 26.72
C SER A 437 -1.71 -10.50 25.95
N ALA A 438 -2.49 -11.26 25.18
CA ALA A 438 -1.98 -12.34 24.36
C ALA A 438 -1.05 -11.82 23.26
N VAL A 439 -1.45 -10.73 22.59
CA VAL A 439 -0.62 -10.02 21.61
C VAL A 439 0.70 -9.55 22.21
N GLN A 440 0.69 -8.98 23.41
CA GLN A 440 1.92 -8.50 24.04
C GLN A 440 2.87 -9.66 24.36
N THR A 441 2.35 -10.76 24.92
CA THR A 441 3.12 -11.98 25.16
C THR A 441 3.69 -12.55 23.86
N LEU A 442 2.90 -12.57 22.79
CA LEU A 442 3.34 -13.03 21.47
C LEU A 442 4.44 -12.14 20.91
N LYS A 443 4.33 -10.81 21.03
CA LYS A 443 5.38 -9.86 20.64
C LYS A 443 6.68 -10.13 21.39
N ASP A 444 6.62 -10.39 22.68
CA ASP A 444 7.81 -10.64 23.52
C ASP A 444 8.51 -11.95 23.10
N ILE A 445 7.74 -13.01 22.82
CA ILE A 445 8.28 -14.27 22.28
C ILE A 445 8.94 -14.03 20.92
N LEU A 446 8.22 -13.40 19.98
CA LEU A 446 8.72 -13.17 18.63
C LEU A 446 9.94 -12.26 18.60
N HIS A 447 10.02 -11.29 19.52
CA HIS A 447 11.19 -10.42 19.66
C HIS A 447 12.49 -11.21 19.84
N SER A 448 12.48 -12.30 20.62
CA SER A 448 13.67 -13.13 20.84
C SER A 448 14.11 -13.94 19.61
N LEU A 449 13.24 -14.11 18.62
CA LEU A 449 13.49 -14.91 17.41
C LEU A 449 13.97 -14.05 16.22
N ARG A 450 14.10 -12.73 16.45
CA ARG A 450 14.42 -11.74 15.44
C ARG A 450 15.90 -11.83 15.03
N PRO A 451 16.22 -12.02 13.74
CA PRO A 451 17.60 -12.20 13.31
C PRO A 451 18.40 -10.87 13.34
N CYS A 452 19.58 -10.88 13.98
CA CYS A 452 20.52 -9.76 13.90
C CYS A 452 21.46 -9.94 12.70
N SER A 453 21.19 -9.24 11.59
CA SER A 453 21.97 -9.31 10.36
C SER A 453 21.86 -8.02 9.56
N SER A 454 22.92 -7.68 8.80
CA SER A 454 22.96 -6.49 7.92
C SER A 454 21.88 -6.48 6.84
N LEU A 455 21.30 -7.64 6.51
CA LEU A 455 20.13 -7.75 5.62
C LEU A 455 18.90 -7.02 6.19
N TYR A 456 18.84 -6.80 7.51
CA TYR A 456 17.79 -6.07 8.20
C TYR A 456 18.28 -4.69 8.60
N GLY A 457 18.67 -3.89 7.59
CA GLY A 457 19.35 -2.60 7.78
C GLY A 457 18.59 -1.63 8.70
N TYR A 458 17.26 -1.75 8.77
CA TYR A 458 16.42 -0.91 9.63
C TYR A 458 16.62 -1.12 11.14
N ARG A 459 17.18 -2.25 11.56
CA ARG A 459 17.41 -2.60 12.98
C ARG A 459 18.82 -3.07 13.29
N TYR A 460 19.62 -3.37 12.26
CA TYR A 460 20.95 -3.94 12.44
C TYR A 460 21.84 -3.11 13.38
N PRO A 461 21.82 -1.75 13.34
CA PRO A 461 22.55 -0.96 14.31
C PRO A 461 22.06 -1.18 15.75
N GLU A 462 20.75 -1.27 15.97
CA GLU A 462 20.19 -1.47 17.31
C GLU A 462 20.57 -2.84 17.87
N CYS A 463 20.50 -3.90 17.06
CA CYS A 463 20.83 -5.24 17.53
C CYS A 463 22.34 -5.47 17.71
N LEU A 464 23.20 -4.71 17.02
CA LEU A 464 24.65 -4.82 17.16
C LEU A 464 25.19 -4.14 18.42
N TYR A 465 24.55 -3.05 18.86
CA TYR A 465 25.07 -2.18 19.92
C TYR A 465 24.22 -2.15 21.19
N SER A 466 23.11 -2.90 21.24
CA SER A 466 22.23 -2.97 22.42
C SER A 466 22.36 -4.32 23.11
N ASP A 467 22.75 -4.31 24.38
CA ASP A 467 22.75 -5.51 25.24
C ASP A 467 21.34 -6.06 25.51
N LYS A 468 20.29 -5.33 25.11
CA LYS A 468 18.88 -5.71 25.25
C LYS A 468 18.33 -6.47 24.04
N PHE A 469 19.14 -6.70 23.01
CA PHE A 469 18.72 -7.31 21.75
C PHE A 469 19.18 -8.76 21.60
#